data_AF-A0A9E1HSS0-F1
#
_entry.id   AF-A0A9E1HSS0-F1
#
_cell.length_a   1.000
_cell.length_b   1.000
_cell.length_c   1.000
_cell.angle_alpha   90.00
_cell.angle_beta   90.00
_cell.angle_gamma   90.00
#
_symmetry.space_group_name_H-M   'P 1'
#
loop_
_entity.id
_entity.type
_entity.pdbx_description
1 polymer ?
#
loop_
_entity_poly.entity_id
_entity_poly.type
_entity_poly.pdbx_seq_one_letter_code
_entity_poly.pdbx_strand_id
1 'polypeptide(L)'
;MKRIFFVLPLLFLLAGCDRQSVRIQDAGQLLPVSALAIDTHASGYQMTVESIRQDSLDGDAAPAYFSVEGATFDELFQRADALLASRLYLSHAQAIVVSPAVVQTARSALTQSLLARPDARLTLRIAVARDASPDAVLRAPAVSEDIPGIALAALLDERAKDGSMADCPLFRLLDRQTGGESFSLPVLRLSRDGHAAPDGSVQVAGGMLTFTTGGASHA
;
A
#
# COMPACT_ATOMS: atom_id res chain seq x y z
N MET A 1 -43.43 -43.06 14.31
CA MET A 1 -42.31 -42.85 13.34
C MET A 1 -42.61 -41.65 12.42
N LYS A 2 -42.80 -40.43 12.97
CA LYS A 2 -43.13 -39.22 12.19
C LYS A 2 -42.25 -37.99 12.52
N ARG A 3 -41.37 -38.10 13.52
CA ARG A 3 -40.48 -36.99 13.96
C ARG A 3 -39.17 -36.90 13.18
N ILE A 4 -38.78 -37.96 12.47
CA ILE A 4 -37.54 -38.00 11.66
C ILE A 4 -37.69 -37.23 10.35
N PHE A 5 -38.91 -37.10 9.82
CA PHE A 5 -39.16 -36.42 8.54
C PHE A 5 -39.00 -34.89 8.59
N PHE A 6 -39.01 -34.30 9.79
CA PHE A 6 -38.83 -32.86 9.99
C PHE A 6 -37.37 -32.42 10.13
N VAL A 7 -36.44 -33.36 10.33
CA VAL A 7 -35.01 -33.06 10.51
C VAL A 7 -34.28 -32.99 9.16
N LEU A 8 -34.79 -33.72 8.15
CA LEU A 8 -34.23 -33.75 6.80
C LEU A 8 -34.19 -32.38 6.09
N PRO A 9 -35.25 -31.54 6.09
CA PRO A 9 -35.17 -30.21 5.45
C PRO A 9 -34.25 -29.25 6.21
N LEU A 10 -34.07 -29.43 7.53
CA LEU A 10 -33.15 -28.62 8.34
C LEU A 10 -31.68 -28.93 8.00
N LEU A 11 -31.36 -30.18 7.64
CA LEU A 11 -30.02 -30.58 7.18
C LEU A 11 -29.69 -30.05 5.77
N PHE A 12 -30.69 -29.86 4.90
CA PHE A 12 -30.48 -29.27 3.58
C PHE A 12 -30.26 -27.75 3.62
N LEU A 13 -30.75 -27.05 4.64
CA LEU A 13 -30.44 -25.64 4.89
C LEU A 13 -28.99 -25.39 5.35
N LEU A 14 -28.28 -26.42 5.83
CA LEU A 14 -26.85 -26.37 6.14
C LEU A 14 -25.95 -26.70 4.92
N ALA A 15 -26.53 -27.13 3.80
CA ALA A 15 -25.79 -27.58 2.62
C ALA A 15 -25.52 -26.46 1.59
N GLY A 16 -25.86 -25.21 1.89
CA GLY A 16 -25.73 -24.09 0.96
C GLY A 16 -25.12 -22.86 1.60
N CYS A 17 -23.79 -22.78 1.60
CA CYS A 17 -23.04 -21.54 1.35
C CYS A 17 -21.68 -21.94 0.77
N ASP A 18 -21.27 -21.17 -0.22
CA ASP A 18 -20.29 -21.49 -1.24
C ASP A 18 -18.93 -21.97 -0.70
N ARG A 19 -18.34 -22.93 -1.41
CA ARG A 19 -16.95 -23.37 -1.22
C ARG A 19 -16.00 -22.34 -1.82
N GLN A 20 -16.12 -21.08 -1.43
CA GLN A 20 -14.98 -20.19 -1.48
C GLN A 20 -14.16 -20.56 -0.26
N SER A 21 -13.17 -21.41 -0.49
CA SER A 21 -12.21 -21.87 0.51
C SER A 21 -11.61 -20.66 1.24
N VAL A 22 -12.25 -20.24 2.32
CA VAL A 22 -11.60 -19.55 3.42
C VAL A 22 -10.67 -20.60 3.99
N ARG A 23 -9.50 -20.76 3.34
CA ARG A 23 -8.34 -21.34 3.99
C ARG A 23 -8.19 -20.48 5.23
N ILE A 24 -8.51 -21.05 6.38
CA ILE A 24 -8.00 -20.58 7.65
C ILE A 24 -6.49 -20.72 7.50
N GLN A 25 -5.85 -19.67 6.99
CA GLN A 25 -4.41 -19.55 6.95
C GLN A 25 -4.01 -19.45 8.41
N ASP A 26 -3.22 -20.41 8.89
CA ASP A 26 -2.63 -20.33 10.21
C ASP A 26 -2.00 -18.95 10.37
N ALA A 27 -2.39 -18.23 11.42
CA ALA A 27 -1.94 -16.86 11.68
C ALA A 27 -0.40 -16.75 11.77
N GLY A 28 0.30 -17.87 11.94
CA GLY A 28 1.77 -17.97 11.92
C GLY A 28 2.41 -18.00 10.53
N GLN A 29 1.65 -17.94 9.43
CA GLN A 29 2.19 -17.93 8.05
C GLN A 29 2.00 -16.60 7.31
N LEU A 30 1.39 -15.60 7.95
CA LEU A 30 1.16 -14.29 7.33
C LEU A 30 2.32 -13.37 7.68
N LEU A 31 3.05 -12.91 6.67
CA LEU A 31 4.06 -11.85 6.80
C LEU A 31 3.35 -10.50 6.70
N PRO A 32 3.26 -9.71 7.80
CA PRO A 32 2.62 -8.41 7.76
C PRO A 32 3.40 -7.47 6.84
N VAL A 33 2.71 -6.84 5.90
CA VAL A 33 3.29 -5.78 5.07
C VAL A 33 3.10 -4.45 5.78
N SER A 34 4.17 -3.69 5.93
CA SER A 34 4.16 -2.32 6.49
C SER A 34 4.01 -1.26 5.40
N ALA A 35 4.73 -1.41 4.29
CA ALA A 35 4.71 -0.47 3.18
C ALA A 35 5.14 -1.11 1.85
N LEU A 36 4.83 -0.42 0.76
CA LEU A 36 5.18 -0.80 -0.61
C LEU A 36 5.90 0.33 -1.33
N ALA A 37 6.74 -0.01 -2.29
CA ALA A 37 7.31 0.91 -3.26
C ALA A 37 7.01 0.40 -4.67
N ILE A 38 6.53 1.26 -5.56
CA ILE A 38 6.18 0.88 -6.94
C ILE A 38 6.80 1.87 -7.93
N ASP A 39 7.55 1.34 -8.88
CA ASP A 39 8.16 2.11 -9.97
C ASP A 39 7.82 1.50 -11.33
N THR A 40 8.07 2.27 -12.38
CA THR A 40 8.10 1.78 -13.75
C THR A 40 9.36 0.94 -13.98
N HIS A 41 9.22 -0.11 -14.79
CA HIS A 41 10.31 -0.98 -15.19
C HIS A 41 10.23 -1.26 -16.70
N ALA A 42 11.30 -1.74 -17.32
CA ALA A 42 11.34 -1.97 -18.77
C ALA A 42 10.21 -2.89 -19.28
N SER A 43 9.76 -3.83 -18.45
CA SER A 43 8.70 -4.80 -18.72
C SER A 43 7.31 -4.38 -18.21
N GLY A 44 7.18 -3.17 -17.64
CA GLY A 44 5.96 -2.66 -17.04
C GLY A 44 6.27 -1.96 -15.72
N TYR A 45 6.17 -2.69 -14.62
CA TYR A 45 6.31 -2.15 -13.27
C TYR A 45 7.17 -3.07 -12.39
N GLN A 46 7.75 -2.47 -11.36
CA GLN A 46 8.45 -3.17 -10.28
C GLN A 46 7.82 -2.76 -8.95
N MET A 47 7.63 -3.72 -8.06
CA MET A 47 7.15 -3.49 -6.69
C MET A 47 8.15 -4.04 -5.70
N THR A 48 8.58 -3.22 -4.75
CA THR A 48 9.27 -3.67 -3.53
C THR A 48 8.27 -3.69 -2.38
N VAL A 49 8.29 -4.78 -1.63
CA VAL A 49 7.46 -4.99 -0.44
C VAL A 49 8.34 -4.93 0.79
N GLU A 50 7.96 -4.12 1.77
CA GLU A 50 8.50 -4.21 3.13
C GLU A 50 7.59 -5.08 3.98
N SER A 51 8.14 -6.19 4.47
CA SER A 51 7.49 -7.10 5.39
C SER A 51 8.17 -7.04 6.75
N ILE A 52 7.43 -7.33 7.81
CA ILE A 52 7.95 -7.36 9.17
C ILE A 52 8.23 -8.82 9.56
N ARG A 53 9.48 -9.13 9.87
CA ARG A 53 9.84 -10.41 10.51
C ARG A 53 10.04 -10.18 11.99
N GLN A 54 9.48 -11.08 12.80
CA GLN A 54 9.83 -11.17 14.22
C GLN A 54 11.00 -12.13 14.32
N ASP A 55 12.20 -11.58 14.47
CA ASP A 55 13.43 -12.35 14.50
C ASP A 55 13.90 -12.53 15.96
N SER A 56 13.03 -12.90 16.92
CA SER A 56 13.40 -13.59 18.19
C SER A 56 12.21 -13.77 19.16
N LEU A 57 12.44 -14.59 20.20
CA LEU A 57 11.61 -14.67 21.41
C LEU A 57 11.65 -13.38 22.26
N ASP A 58 12.62 -12.49 22.03
CA ASP A 58 12.80 -11.22 22.76
C ASP A 58 12.03 -10.04 22.15
N GLY A 59 11.36 -10.25 21.00
CA GLY A 59 10.37 -9.32 20.45
C GLY A 59 10.89 -8.30 19.43
N ASP A 60 12.17 -8.36 19.04
CA ASP A 60 12.73 -7.44 18.05
C ASP A 60 12.17 -7.73 16.64
N ALA A 61 11.50 -6.72 16.09
CA ALA A 61 10.93 -6.75 14.75
C ALA A 61 11.88 -6.09 13.75
N ALA A 62 12.20 -6.80 12.67
CA ALA A 62 13.11 -6.32 11.63
C ALA A 62 12.42 -6.25 10.26
N PRO A 63 12.72 -5.23 9.44
CA PRO A 63 12.23 -5.18 8.07
C PRO A 63 12.90 -6.25 7.20
N ALA A 64 12.11 -6.90 6.37
CA ALA A 64 12.57 -7.75 5.28
C ALA A 64 11.97 -7.25 3.96
N TYR A 65 12.82 -7.14 2.95
CA TYR A 65 12.44 -6.62 1.64
C TYR A 65 12.57 -7.67 0.56
N PHE A 66 11.61 -7.68 -0.36
CA PHE A 66 11.70 -8.43 -1.61
C PHE A 66 11.03 -7.63 -2.72
N SER A 67 11.40 -7.91 -3.96
CA SER A 67 10.90 -7.20 -5.12
C SER A 67 10.35 -8.15 -6.17
N VAL A 68 9.32 -7.71 -6.88
CA VAL A 68 8.71 -8.42 -8.01
C VAL A 68 8.54 -7.47 -9.17
N GLU A 69 8.50 -8.03 -10.37
CA GLU A 69 8.24 -7.31 -11.62
C GLU A 69 7.01 -7.91 -12.30
N GLY A 70 6.25 -7.08 -13.02
CA GLY A 70 5.06 -7.50 -13.76
C GLY A 70 4.64 -6.46 -14.79
N ALA A 71 3.93 -6.89 -15.82
CA ALA A 71 3.41 -6.00 -16.87
C ALA A 71 2.24 -5.16 -16.38
N THR A 72 1.48 -5.66 -15.39
CA THR A 72 0.34 -4.98 -14.77
C THR A 72 0.45 -4.98 -13.24
N PHE A 73 -0.29 -4.10 -12.57
CA PHE A 73 -0.34 -4.10 -11.10
C PHE A 73 -0.96 -5.38 -10.54
N ASP A 74 -1.96 -5.95 -11.22
CA ASP A 74 -2.54 -7.24 -10.82
C ASP A 74 -1.49 -8.36 -10.87
N GLU A 75 -0.66 -8.38 -11.92
CA GLU A 75 0.44 -9.33 -12.04
C GLU A 75 1.51 -9.12 -10.94
N LEU A 76 1.85 -7.87 -10.62
CA LEU A 76 2.75 -7.56 -9.50
C LEU A 76 2.23 -8.14 -8.19
N PHE A 77 0.98 -7.86 -7.84
CA PHE A 77 0.36 -8.37 -6.62
C PHE A 77 0.28 -9.90 -6.62
N GLN A 78 -0.08 -10.52 -7.74
CA GLN A 78 -0.13 -11.98 -7.87
C GLN A 78 1.26 -12.62 -7.67
N ARG A 79 2.31 -12.05 -8.27
CA ARG A 79 3.69 -12.53 -8.10
C ARG A 79 4.19 -12.32 -6.68
N ALA A 80 3.83 -11.21 -6.05
CA ALA A 80 4.16 -10.95 -4.65
C ALA A 80 3.46 -11.93 -3.70
N ASP A 81 2.18 -12.23 -3.94
CA ASP A 81 1.41 -13.27 -3.23
C ASP A 81 2.06 -14.66 -3.42
N ALA A 82 2.63 -14.96 -4.60
CA ALA A 82 3.29 -16.24 -4.86
C ALA A 82 4.63 -16.40 -4.14
N LEU A 83 5.40 -15.31 -3.97
CA LEU A 83 6.71 -15.36 -3.30
C LEU A 83 6.60 -15.59 -1.79
N LEU A 84 5.56 -15.07 -1.15
CA LEU A 84 5.43 -15.14 0.30
C LEU A 84 4.97 -16.52 0.84
N ALA A 85 4.72 -17.51 -0.05
CA ALA A 85 4.07 -18.79 0.27
C ALA A 85 2.71 -18.66 1.01
N SER A 86 2.27 -17.43 1.22
CA SER A 86 1.06 -16.94 1.86
C SER A 86 0.64 -15.66 1.13
N ARG A 87 -0.60 -15.20 1.38
CA ARG A 87 -1.11 -14.00 0.73
C ARG A 87 -0.39 -12.77 1.30
N LEU A 88 0.04 -11.86 0.43
CA LEU A 88 0.57 -10.56 0.80
C LEU A 88 -0.52 -9.81 1.59
N TYR A 89 -0.28 -9.60 2.88
CA TYR A 89 -1.31 -9.11 3.79
C TYR A 89 -1.21 -7.59 3.96
N LEU A 90 -2.00 -6.86 3.16
CA LEU A 90 -2.04 -5.39 3.13
C LEU A 90 -2.82 -4.76 4.28
N SER A 91 -3.45 -5.57 5.14
CA SER A 91 -4.23 -5.05 6.27
C SER A 91 -3.37 -4.27 7.27
N HIS A 92 -2.04 -4.35 7.21
CA HIS A 92 -1.11 -3.54 8.00
C HIS A 92 -0.32 -2.53 7.17
N ALA A 93 -0.52 -2.50 5.85
CA ALA A 93 0.16 -1.56 4.99
C ALA A 93 -0.39 -0.15 5.27
N GLN A 94 0.52 0.79 5.53
CA GLN A 94 0.17 2.16 5.89
C GLN A 94 0.53 3.16 4.79
N ALA A 95 1.59 2.86 4.03
CA ALA A 95 2.08 3.73 2.96
C ALA A 95 2.43 2.93 1.69
N ILE A 96 2.19 3.56 0.54
CA ILE A 96 2.74 3.18 -0.76
C ILE A 96 3.54 4.36 -1.28
N VAL A 97 4.80 4.14 -1.61
CA VAL A 97 5.64 5.10 -2.33
C VAL A 97 5.59 4.75 -3.81
N VAL A 98 5.32 5.74 -4.66
CA VAL A 98 5.24 5.56 -6.11
C VAL A 98 6.12 6.55 -6.84
N SER A 99 6.60 6.19 -8.03
CA SER A 99 7.31 7.16 -8.87
C SER A 99 6.35 8.15 -9.52
N PRO A 100 6.82 9.35 -9.93
CA PRO A 100 5.99 10.33 -10.62
C PRO A 100 5.37 9.76 -11.90
N ALA A 101 6.11 8.90 -12.61
CA ALA A 101 5.65 8.24 -13.82
C ALA A 101 4.39 7.38 -13.56
N VAL A 102 4.37 6.59 -12.49
CA VAL A 102 3.20 5.77 -12.12
C VAL A 102 1.98 6.64 -11.85
N VAL A 103 2.13 7.76 -11.14
CA VAL A 103 1.02 8.69 -10.86
C VAL A 103 0.48 9.34 -12.14
N GLN A 104 1.38 9.65 -13.07
CA GLN A 104 1.01 10.34 -14.30
C GLN A 104 0.26 9.41 -15.27
N THR A 105 0.76 8.20 -15.48
CA THR A 105 0.30 7.32 -16.57
C THR A 105 -0.61 6.19 -16.10
N ALA A 106 -0.47 5.76 -14.84
CA ALA A 106 -1.00 4.47 -14.38
C ALA A 106 -1.81 4.57 -13.08
N ARG A 107 -2.10 5.78 -12.58
CA ARG A 107 -2.80 5.99 -11.30
C ARG A 107 -4.14 5.25 -11.19
N SER A 108 -4.95 5.25 -12.25
CA SER A 108 -6.29 4.66 -12.21
C SER A 108 -6.21 3.14 -12.15
N ALA A 109 -5.28 2.55 -12.90
CA ALA A 109 -5.01 1.13 -12.83
C ALA A 109 -4.48 0.73 -11.45
N LEU A 110 -3.58 1.52 -10.85
CA LEU A 110 -3.09 1.27 -9.48
C LEU A 110 -4.24 1.32 -8.46
N THR A 111 -5.06 2.38 -8.48
CA THR A 111 -6.23 2.50 -7.60
C THR A 111 -7.17 1.31 -7.75
N GLN A 112 -7.47 0.90 -8.98
CA GLN A 112 -8.37 -0.22 -9.26
C GLN A 112 -7.82 -1.55 -8.74
N SER A 113 -6.54 -1.84 -8.98
CA SER A 113 -5.88 -3.03 -8.46
C SER A 113 -5.85 -3.06 -6.93
N LEU A 114 -5.63 -1.91 -6.28
CA LEU A 114 -5.72 -1.80 -4.82
C LEU A 114 -7.14 -2.04 -4.29
N LEU A 115 -8.16 -1.49 -4.94
CA LEU A 115 -9.56 -1.67 -4.54
C LEU A 115 -10.08 -3.11 -4.77
N ALA A 116 -9.51 -3.82 -5.74
CA ALA A 116 -9.81 -5.23 -5.96
C ALA A 116 -9.26 -6.14 -4.84
N ARG A 117 -8.33 -5.63 -4.01
CA ARG A 117 -7.77 -6.39 -2.88
C ARG A 117 -8.65 -6.24 -1.64
N PRO A 118 -9.17 -7.35 -1.08
CA PRO A 118 -10.06 -7.32 0.09
C PRO A 118 -9.37 -6.88 1.38
N ASP A 119 -8.04 -6.93 1.43
CA ASP A 119 -7.18 -6.60 2.57
C ASP A 119 -6.54 -5.20 2.45
N ALA A 120 -6.73 -4.49 1.34
CA ALA A 120 -6.24 -3.13 1.19
C ALA A 120 -7.12 -2.15 1.98
N ARG A 121 -6.53 -1.43 2.92
CA ARG A 121 -7.25 -0.39 3.66
C ARG A 121 -7.48 0.84 2.80
N LEU A 122 -8.67 1.40 2.87
CA LEU A 122 -8.99 2.69 2.25
C LEU A 122 -8.19 3.87 2.84
N THR A 123 -7.62 3.71 4.03
CA THR A 123 -6.74 4.69 4.69
C THR A 123 -5.28 4.62 4.21
N LEU A 124 -4.95 3.68 3.32
CA LEU A 124 -3.61 3.53 2.76
C LEU A 124 -3.19 4.83 2.07
N ARG A 125 -2.04 5.39 2.45
CA ARG A 125 -1.55 6.66 1.89
C ARG A 125 -0.61 6.41 0.73
N ILE A 126 -0.75 7.22 -0.31
CA ILE A 126 0.09 7.15 -1.51
C ILE A 126 0.97 8.39 -1.53
N ALA A 127 2.28 8.20 -1.52
CA ALA A 127 3.27 9.26 -1.57
C ALA A 127 4.14 9.13 -2.83
N VAL A 128 4.64 10.26 -3.34
CA VAL A 128 5.42 10.31 -4.57
C VAL A 128 6.89 10.48 -4.25
N ALA A 129 7.74 9.57 -4.73
CA ALA A 129 9.19 9.73 -4.62
C ALA A 129 9.70 10.74 -5.67
N ARG A 130 10.52 11.68 -5.24
CA ARG A 130 11.17 12.68 -6.09
C ARG A 130 12.68 12.56 -5.99
N ASP A 131 13.34 12.67 -7.14
CA ASP A 131 14.81 12.62 -7.29
C ASP A 131 15.47 11.37 -6.70
N ALA A 132 14.69 10.30 -6.48
CA ALA A 132 15.11 9.01 -5.97
C ALA A 132 14.11 7.93 -6.44
N SER A 133 14.55 6.67 -6.50
CA SER A 133 13.61 5.57 -6.76
C SER A 133 12.69 5.37 -5.55
N PRO A 134 11.43 4.94 -5.76
CA PRO A 134 10.51 4.59 -4.68
C PRO A 134 11.11 3.54 -3.72
N ASP A 135 11.84 2.57 -4.26
CA ASP A 135 12.54 1.54 -3.49
C ASP A 135 13.59 2.15 -2.55
N ALA A 136 14.39 3.10 -3.03
CA ALA A 136 15.40 3.76 -2.21
C ALA A 136 14.77 4.61 -1.11
N VAL A 137 13.66 5.29 -1.38
CA VAL A 137 12.91 6.05 -0.36
C VAL A 137 12.31 5.12 0.71
N LEU A 138 11.75 3.98 0.30
CA LEU A 138 11.17 3.00 1.24
C LEU A 138 12.24 2.38 2.14
N ARG A 139 13.41 2.05 1.60
CA ARG A 139 14.53 1.43 2.34
C ARG A 139 15.36 2.43 3.14
N ALA A 140 15.13 3.72 2.95
CA ALA A 140 15.90 4.75 3.63
C ALA A 140 15.74 4.59 5.15
N PRO A 141 16.84 4.64 5.92
CA PRO A 141 16.75 4.54 7.37
C PRO A 141 15.83 5.64 7.90
N ALA A 142 14.94 5.25 8.81
CA ALA A 142 14.17 6.22 9.57
C ALA A 142 15.11 7.04 10.48
N VAL A 143 14.69 8.26 10.82
CA VAL A 143 15.36 9.03 11.87
C VAL A 143 15.06 8.44 13.25
N SER A 144 13.89 7.80 13.40
CA SER A 144 13.59 6.94 14.54
C SER A 144 14.18 5.55 14.36
N GLU A 145 14.36 4.79 15.44
CA GLU A 145 14.80 3.39 15.42
C GLU A 145 13.69 2.42 14.96
N ASP A 146 12.62 2.93 14.35
CA ASP A 146 11.48 2.15 13.89
C ASP A 146 11.73 1.51 12.52
N ILE A 147 10.89 0.54 12.19
CA ILE A 147 10.80 -0.05 10.86
C ILE A 147 10.52 1.05 9.82
N PRO A 148 11.30 1.17 8.73
CA PRO A 148 11.24 2.31 7.81
C PRO A 148 9.85 2.64 7.27
N GLY A 149 9.07 1.65 6.81
CA GLY A 149 7.71 1.89 6.32
C GLY A 149 6.72 2.36 7.40
N ILE A 150 6.91 1.96 8.67
CA ILE A 150 6.11 2.46 9.79
C ILE A 150 6.48 3.92 10.08
N ALA A 151 7.78 4.23 10.15
CA ALA A 151 8.26 5.58 10.36
C ALA A 151 7.81 6.52 9.23
N LEU A 152 7.81 6.03 7.99
CA LEU A 152 7.33 6.75 6.82
C LEU A 152 5.84 7.09 6.93
N ALA A 153 5.02 6.13 7.37
CA ALA A 153 3.61 6.38 7.59
C ALA A 153 3.36 7.39 8.71
N ALA A 154 4.11 7.31 9.81
CA ALA A 154 4.04 8.27 10.91
C ALA A 154 4.44 9.69 10.45
N LEU A 155 5.49 9.81 9.62
CA LEU A 155 5.89 11.06 9.01
C LEU A 155 4.77 11.63 8.14
N LEU A 156 4.15 10.83 7.27
CA LEU A 156 3.03 11.28 6.44
C LEU A 156 1.83 11.71 7.29
N ASP A 157 1.53 11.00 8.38
CA ASP A 157 0.47 11.35 9.32
C ASP A 157 0.73 12.69 10.02
N GLU A 158 1.96 12.92 10.48
CA GLU A 158 2.33 14.16 11.14
C GLU A 158 2.23 15.35 10.16
N ARG A 159 2.73 15.17 8.93
CA ARG A 159 2.73 16.20 7.89
C ARG A 159 1.35 16.48 7.29
N ALA A 160 0.47 15.49 7.33
CA ALA A 160 -0.94 15.68 7.04
C ALA A 160 -1.64 16.50 8.14
N LYS A 161 -1.33 16.22 9.42
CA LYS A 161 -1.94 16.91 10.57
C LYS A 161 -1.50 18.36 10.70
N ASP A 162 -0.22 18.65 10.43
CA ASP A 162 0.32 20.01 10.49
C ASP A 162 0.02 20.84 9.22
N GLY A 163 -0.56 20.20 8.18
CA GLY A 163 -0.94 20.84 6.92
C GLY A 163 0.23 21.19 5.99
N SER A 164 1.45 20.72 6.30
CA SER A 164 2.64 20.96 5.49
C SER A 164 2.71 20.10 4.22
N MET A 165 1.94 19.00 4.17
CA MET A 165 1.83 18.12 3.02
C MET A 165 0.37 17.73 2.75
N ALA A 166 0.08 17.36 1.51
CA ALA A 166 -1.23 16.89 1.13
C ALA A 166 -1.59 15.56 1.81
N ASP A 167 -2.83 15.46 2.28
CA ASP A 167 -3.39 14.23 2.84
C ASP A 167 -4.41 13.62 1.87
N CYS A 168 -3.94 12.63 1.09
CA CYS A 168 -4.75 11.93 0.10
C CYS A 168 -4.61 10.40 0.26
N PRO A 169 -5.26 9.82 1.29
CA PRO A 169 -5.43 8.36 1.39
C PRO A 169 -6.29 7.83 0.23
N LEU A 170 -6.25 6.51 0.02
CA LEU A 170 -6.89 5.83 -1.10
C LEU A 170 -8.37 6.21 -1.30
N PHE A 171 -9.16 6.37 -0.23
CA PHE A 171 -10.56 6.80 -0.37
C PHE A 171 -10.72 8.22 -0.93
N ARG A 172 -9.85 9.16 -0.53
CA ARG A 172 -9.88 10.54 -1.07
C ARG A 172 -9.42 10.55 -2.51
N LEU A 173 -8.41 9.74 -2.84
CA LEU A 173 -7.96 9.59 -4.21
C LEU A 173 -9.09 9.06 -5.10
N LEU A 174 -9.82 8.04 -4.64
CA LEU A 174 -10.96 7.46 -5.36
C LEU A 174 -12.07 8.50 -5.58
N ASP A 175 -12.43 9.23 -4.53
CA ASP A 175 -13.46 10.28 -4.59
C ASP A 175 -13.10 11.36 -5.63
N ARG A 176 -11.88 11.90 -5.57
CA ARG A 176 -11.40 12.92 -6.51
C ARG A 176 -11.27 12.38 -7.94
N GLN A 177 -10.82 11.15 -8.11
CA GLN A 177 -10.74 10.50 -9.42
C GLN A 177 -12.13 10.31 -10.05
N THR A 178 -13.13 9.95 -9.25
CA THR A 178 -14.51 9.77 -9.71
C THR A 178 -15.16 11.11 -10.08
N GLY A 179 -14.87 12.17 -9.32
CA GLY A 179 -15.33 13.54 -9.59
C GLY A 179 -14.59 14.24 -10.74
N GLY A 180 -13.48 13.68 -11.25
CA GLY A 180 -12.63 14.32 -12.25
C GLY A 180 -11.87 15.55 -11.71
N GLU A 181 -11.74 15.65 -10.39
CA GLU A 181 -11.14 16.78 -9.71
C GLU A 181 -9.62 16.67 -9.65
N SER A 182 -8.95 17.81 -9.51
CA SER A 182 -7.52 17.82 -9.19
C SER A 182 -7.30 17.31 -7.77
N PHE A 183 -6.22 16.58 -7.54
CA PHE A 183 -5.84 16.10 -6.22
C PHE A 183 -4.36 16.33 -5.97
N SER A 184 -3.96 16.36 -4.71
CA SER A 184 -2.57 16.51 -4.32
C SER A 184 -2.09 15.28 -3.57
N LEU A 185 -0.89 14.82 -3.87
CA LEU A 185 -0.23 13.73 -3.15
C LEU A 185 0.98 14.28 -2.37
N PRO A 186 1.29 13.70 -1.20
CA PRO A 186 2.52 13.99 -0.48
C PRO A 186 3.76 13.59 -1.31
N VAL A 187 4.84 14.37 -1.22
CA VAL A 187 6.10 14.10 -1.91
C VAL A 187 7.20 13.79 -0.90
N LEU A 188 7.98 12.77 -1.20
CA LEU A 188 9.12 12.30 -0.41
C LEU A 188 10.38 12.35 -1.26
N ARG A 189 11.51 12.65 -0.62
CA ARG A 189 12.84 12.57 -1.23
C ARG A 189 13.85 11.98 -0.26
N LEU A 190 15.03 11.67 -0.76
CA LEU A 190 16.16 11.38 0.11
C LEU A 190 16.80 12.69 0.60
N SER A 191 17.07 12.77 1.89
CA SER A 191 17.88 13.83 2.49
C SER A 191 19.34 13.66 2.08
N ARG A 192 20.17 14.68 2.35
CA ARG A 192 21.63 14.59 2.11
C ARG A 192 22.29 13.49 2.93
N ASP A 193 21.71 13.19 4.08
CA ASP A 193 22.18 12.17 5.01
C ASP A 193 21.59 10.77 4.68
N GLY A 194 20.80 10.65 3.60
CA GLY A 194 20.26 9.38 3.11
C GLY A 194 18.93 8.94 3.75
N HIS A 195 18.29 9.80 4.56
CA HIS A 195 17.00 9.50 5.19
C HIS A 195 15.81 9.89 4.29
N ALA A 196 14.68 9.19 4.42
CA ALA A 196 13.43 9.65 3.81
C ALA A 196 12.99 10.97 4.45
N ALA A 197 12.72 11.98 3.63
CA ALA A 197 12.36 13.31 4.07
C ALA A 197 11.17 13.87 3.27
N PRO A 198 10.33 14.71 3.89
CA PRO A 198 9.23 15.39 3.21
C PRO A 198 9.77 16.42 2.20
N ASP A 199 9.10 16.55 1.06
CA ASP A 199 9.40 17.56 0.01
C ASP A 199 8.15 18.35 -0.44
N GLY A 200 7.12 18.42 0.41
CA GLY A 200 5.87 19.10 0.11
C GLY A 200 4.87 18.21 -0.61
N SER A 201 4.25 18.72 -1.66
CA SER A 201 3.15 18.05 -2.35
C SER A 201 3.28 18.11 -3.86
N VAL A 202 2.59 17.22 -4.56
CA VAL A 202 2.43 17.26 -6.02
C VAL A 202 0.96 17.33 -6.35
N GLN A 203 0.56 18.36 -7.08
CA GLN A 203 -0.77 18.50 -7.63
C GLN A 203 -0.87 17.77 -8.96
N VAL A 204 -1.90 16.96 -9.11
CA VAL A 204 -2.24 16.21 -10.31
C VAL A 204 -3.49 16.82 -10.92
N ALA A 205 -3.34 17.49 -12.05
CA ALA A 205 -4.42 18.15 -12.77
C ALA A 205 -4.26 17.91 -14.28
N GLY A 206 -5.30 17.39 -14.95
CA GLY A 206 -5.28 17.20 -16.40
C GLY A 206 -4.14 16.30 -16.93
N GLY A 207 -3.58 15.41 -16.11
CA GLY A 207 -2.43 14.57 -16.48
C GLY A 207 -1.06 15.25 -16.34
N MET A 208 -1.04 16.49 -15.86
CA MET A 208 0.19 17.22 -15.53
C MET A 208 0.47 17.12 -14.02
N LEU A 209 1.76 17.00 -13.68
CA LEU A 209 2.26 17.00 -12.31
C LEU A 209 2.90 18.36 -12.02
N THR A 210 2.39 19.07 -11.01
CA THR A 210 2.96 20.34 -10.53
C THR A 210 3.41 20.15 -9.09
N PHE A 211 4.72 20.18 -8.87
CA PHE A 211 5.29 20.01 -7.54
C PHE A 211 5.35 21.35 -6.80
N THR A 212 4.91 21.35 -5.55
CA THR A 212 4.98 22.48 -4.64
C THR A 212 5.93 22.12 -3.51
N THR A 213 7.12 22.70 -3.55
CA THR A 213 8.13 22.55 -2.49
C THR A 213 7.84 23.53 -1.35
N GLY A 214 7.87 23.04 -0.12
CA GLY A 214 7.56 23.85 1.06
C GLY A 214 6.05 23.95 1.29
N GLY A 215 5.65 23.74 2.55
CA GLY A 215 4.26 23.70 2.99
C GLY A 215 3.51 25.02 2.81
N ALA A 216 3.13 25.32 1.57
CA ALA A 216 1.99 26.19 1.32
C ALA A 216 0.76 25.42 1.83
N SER A 217 0.25 25.85 2.98
CA SER A 217 -0.92 25.29 3.66
C SER A 217 -2.01 24.98 2.63
N HIS A 218 -2.30 23.69 2.44
CA HIS A 218 -3.38 23.25 1.58
C HIS A 218 -4.69 23.43 2.36
N ALA A 219 -5.42 24.50 2.03
CA ALA A 219 -6.79 24.75 2.52
C ALA A 219 -7.82 23.88 1.77
#